data_AF-A0A7S4P3E0-F1
#
_entry.id   AF-A0A7S4P3E0-F1
#
_cell.length_a   1.000
_cell.length_b   1.000
_cell.length_c   1.000
_cell.angle_alpha   90.00
_cell.angle_beta   90.00
_cell.angle_gamma   90.00
#
_symmetry.space_group_name_H-M   'P 1'
#
loop_
_entity.id
_entity.type
_entity.pdbx_description
1 polymer ?
#
loop_
_entity_poly.entity_id
_entity_poly.type
_entity_poly.pdbx_seq_one_letter_code
_entity_poly.pdbx_strand_id
1 'polypeptide(L)'
;FWQSFFALDANVLIELGKDGGGSRVIEAWFMSSAPVKLQQKFIKKIIEKNGIYTLSLDKFGSRCVETIFKNSSLKTKADVAKSLSANISELDQSFYGRIVLRNCKIRDFKTKEEEWKNAQTQKERKIEIFKDLLEENDEKEERKKEEEERKKEE
;
A
#
# COMPACT_ATOMS: atom_id res chain seq x y z
N PHE A 1 -1.63 -20.71 -5.70
CA PHE A 1 -1.78 -19.58 -6.63
C PHE A 1 -0.67 -18.53 -6.45
N TRP A 2 -0.60 -17.81 -5.32
CA TRP A 2 0.37 -16.70 -5.13
C TRP A 2 1.86 -17.10 -5.20
N GLN A 3 2.21 -18.30 -4.74
CA GLN A 3 3.58 -18.81 -4.77
C GLN A 3 4.11 -18.94 -6.21
N SER A 4 3.28 -19.44 -7.13
CA SER A 4 3.64 -19.58 -8.55
C SER A 4 3.80 -18.22 -9.23
N PHE A 5 2.97 -17.24 -8.87
CA PHE A 5 3.08 -15.87 -9.37
C PHE A 5 4.41 -15.21 -8.96
N PHE A 6 4.80 -15.35 -7.70
CA PHE A 6 6.06 -14.78 -7.19
C PHE A 6 7.32 -15.53 -7.68
N ALA A 7 7.18 -16.78 -8.13
CA ALA A 7 8.26 -17.56 -8.72
C ALA A 7 8.74 -17.00 -10.08
N LEU A 8 7.91 -16.21 -10.77
CA LEU A 8 8.28 -15.55 -12.02
C LEU A 8 9.48 -14.61 -11.83
N ASP A 9 10.33 -14.47 -12.84
CA ASP A 9 11.45 -13.54 -12.81
C ASP A 9 10.99 -12.08 -12.63
N ALA A 10 11.83 -11.25 -11.99
CA ALA A 10 11.51 -9.85 -11.75
C ALA A 10 11.20 -9.07 -13.04
N ASN A 11 11.92 -9.35 -14.14
CA ASN A 11 11.66 -8.66 -15.41
C ASN A 11 10.31 -9.08 -16.00
N VAL A 12 9.94 -10.36 -15.87
CA VAL A 12 8.62 -10.86 -16.31
C VAL A 12 7.50 -10.17 -15.53
N LEU A 13 7.68 -9.98 -14.22
CA LEU A 13 6.72 -9.26 -13.39
C LEU A 13 6.60 -7.77 -13.77
N ILE A 14 7.71 -7.14 -14.17
CA ILE A 14 7.72 -5.75 -14.64
C ILE A 14 6.99 -5.65 -15.99
N GLU A 15 7.27 -6.53 -16.94
CA GLU A 15 6.57 -6.54 -18.23
C GLU A 15 5.07 -6.83 -18.05
N LEU A 16 4.71 -7.72 -17.14
CA LEU A 16 3.31 -7.94 -16.78
C LEU A 16 2.65 -6.67 -16.24
N GLY A 17 3.36 -5.87 -15.45
CA GLY A 17 2.86 -4.60 -14.93
C GLY A 17 2.69 -3.51 -15.99
N LYS A 18 3.34 -3.64 -17.16
CA LYS A 18 3.20 -2.76 -18.32
C LYS A 18 2.14 -3.26 -19.32
N ASP A 19 1.60 -4.46 -19.10
CA ASP A 19 0.52 -5.01 -19.93
C ASP A 19 -0.86 -4.60 -19.40
N GLY A 20 -1.81 -4.35 -20.31
CA GLY A 20 -3.15 -3.89 -19.92
C GLY A 20 -3.95 -4.92 -19.12
N GLY A 21 -3.76 -6.22 -19.36
CA GLY A 21 -4.37 -7.29 -18.56
C GLY A 21 -3.53 -7.63 -17.34
N GLY A 22 -2.22 -7.76 -17.54
CA GLY A 22 -1.24 -8.10 -16.50
C GLY A 22 -1.21 -7.09 -15.35
N SER A 23 -1.27 -5.80 -15.64
CA SER A 23 -1.29 -4.75 -14.61
C SER A 23 -2.50 -4.94 -13.70
N ARG A 24 -3.67 -5.30 -14.26
CA ARG A 24 -4.90 -5.51 -13.50
C ARG A 24 -4.82 -6.72 -12.58
N VAL A 25 -4.08 -7.76 -12.97
CA VAL A 25 -3.81 -8.90 -12.08
C VAL A 25 -2.99 -8.47 -10.87
N ILE A 26 -1.93 -7.68 -11.09
CA ILE A 26 -1.10 -7.16 -9.99
C ILE A 26 -1.92 -6.22 -9.10
N GLU A 27 -2.69 -5.32 -9.69
CA GLU A 27 -3.57 -4.40 -8.97
C GLU A 27 -4.59 -5.14 -8.10
N ALA A 28 -5.32 -6.11 -8.68
CA ALA A 28 -6.29 -6.93 -7.97
C ALA A 28 -5.65 -7.70 -6.81
N TRP A 29 -4.44 -8.20 -7.01
CA TRP A 29 -3.71 -8.89 -5.96
C TRP A 29 -3.36 -7.98 -4.78
N PHE A 30 -2.89 -6.75 -5.05
CA PHE A 30 -2.59 -5.78 -3.99
C PHE A 30 -3.84 -5.26 -3.27
N MET A 31 -5.00 -5.28 -3.93
CA MET A 31 -6.29 -4.95 -3.31
C MET A 31 -6.92 -6.13 -2.55
N SER A 32 -6.44 -7.35 -2.75
CA SER A 32 -6.94 -8.55 -2.07
C SER A 32 -6.36 -8.71 -0.66
N SER A 33 -6.90 -9.67 0.11
CA SER A 33 -6.37 -10.08 1.43
C SER A 33 -5.06 -10.88 1.36
N ALA A 34 -4.20 -10.58 0.38
CA ALA A 34 -2.93 -11.26 0.21
C ALA A 34 -2.00 -11.00 1.42
N PRO A 35 -1.17 -11.99 1.82
CA PRO A 35 -0.24 -11.80 2.93
C PRO A 35 0.72 -10.63 2.69
N VAL A 36 0.76 -9.67 3.62
CA VAL A 36 1.62 -8.47 3.56
C VAL A 36 3.10 -8.83 3.33
N LYS A 37 3.58 -9.93 3.93
CA LYS A 37 4.96 -10.41 3.74
C LYS A 37 5.25 -10.79 2.27
N LEU A 38 4.28 -11.33 1.54
CA LEU A 38 4.44 -11.67 0.12
C LEU A 38 4.46 -10.41 -0.74
N GLN A 39 3.58 -9.46 -0.47
CA GLN A 39 3.58 -8.16 -1.15
C GLN A 39 4.91 -7.42 -0.93
N GLN A 40 5.45 -7.42 0.29
CA GLN A 40 6.77 -6.85 0.59
C GLN A 40 7.90 -7.53 -0.20
N LYS A 41 7.89 -8.87 -0.30
CA LYS A 41 8.87 -9.60 -1.10
C LYS A 41 8.76 -9.27 -2.60
N PHE A 42 7.54 -9.16 -3.12
CA PHE A 42 7.26 -8.71 -4.49
C PHE A 42 7.88 -7.34 -4.76
N ILE A 43 7.63 -6.36 -3.90
CA ILE A 43 8.14 -5.01 -4.09
C ILE A 43 9.67 -4.96 -4.05
N LYS A 44 10.30 -5.65 -3.09
CA LYS A 44 11.77 -5.74 -3.05
C LYS A 44 12.33 -6.33 -4.34
N LYS A 45 11.76 -7.44 -4.81
CA LYS A 45 12.19 -8.14 -6.02
C LYS A 45 12.13 -7.25 -7.26
N ILE A 46 11.08 -6.45 -7.43
CA ILE A 46 10.99 -5.54 -8.58
C ILE A 46 11.85 -4.28 -8.40
N ILE A 47 12.03 -3.76 -7.17
CA ILE A 47 12.94 -2.63 -6.90
C ILE A 47 14.38 -2.99 -7.28
N GLU A 48 14.85 -4.20 -6.99
CA GLU A 48 16.19 -4.69 -7.36
C GLU A 48 16.47 -4.62 -8.87
N LYS A 49 15.42 -4.55 -9.71
CA LYS A 49 15.51 -4.41 -11.17
C LYS A 49 15.01 -3.04 -11.67
N ASN A 50 15.01 -2.02 -10.81
CA ASN A 50 14.46 -0.69 -11.11
C ASN A 50 12.98 -0.71 -11.57
N GLY A 51 12.24 -1.76 -11.23
CA GLY A 51 10.89 -2.02 -11.72
C GLY A 51 9.88 -0.94 -11.32
N ILE A 52 9.98 -0.40 -10.10
CA ILE A 52 9.10 0.68 -9.66
C ILE A 52 9.28 1.95 -10.51
N TYR A 53 10.53 2.30 -10.84
CA TYR A 53 10.84 3.41 -11.73
C TYR A 53 10.32 3.14 -13.15
N THR A 54 10.65 1.96 -13.72
CA THR A 54 10.21 1.56 -15.07
C THR A 54 8.69 1.58 -15.20
N LEU A 55 7.97 1.02 -14.23
CA LEU A 55 6.51 1.03 -14.20
C LEU A 55 5.96 2.45 -14.10
N SER A 56 6.59 3.33 -13.32
CA SER A 56 6.11 4.71 -13.14
C SER A 56 6.16 5.55 -14.43
N LEU A 57 6.99 5.15 -15.39
CA LEU A 57 7.08 5.79 -16.71
C LEU A 57 6.08 5.24 -17.73
N ASP A 58 5.40 4.14 -17.42
CA ASP A 58 4.49 3.43 -18.31
C ASP A 58 3.01 3.79 -18.09
N LYS A 59 2.20 3.66 -19.14
CA LYS A 59 0.76 3.96 -19.13
C LYS A 59 -0.02 3.08 -18.15
N PHE A 60 0.24 1.79 -18.12
CA PHE A 60 -0.43 0.83 -17.22
C PHE A 60 0.35 0.68 -15.92
N GLY A 61 1.68 0.68 -16.02
CA GLY A 61 2.58 0.57 -14.87
C GLY A 61 2.40 1.68 -13.85
N SER A 62 2.17 2.93 -14.27
CA SER A 62 2.00 4.06 -13.34
C SER A 62 0.78 3.87 -12.45
N ARG A 63 -0.35 3.47 -13.05
CA ARG A 63 -1.57 3.13 -12.29
C ARG A 63 -1.36 1.94 -11.37
N CYS A 64 -0.60 0.94 -11.82
CA CYS A 64 -0.23 -0.22 -11.02
C CYS A 64 0.59 0.20 -9.78
N VAL A 65 1.61 1.05 -9.95
CA VAL A 65 2.43 1.62 -8.86
C VAL A 65 1.56 2.39 -7.87
N GLU A 66 0.60 3.19 -8.33
CA GLU A 66 -0.33 3.88 -7.45
C GLU A 66 -1.21 2.93 -6.63
N THR A 67 -1.74 1.86 -7.26
CA THR A 67 -2.54 0.85 -6.56
C THR A 67 -1.69 0.11 -5.53
N ILE A 68 -0.48 -0.30 -5.90
CA ILE A 68 0.49 -0.91 -5.00
C ILE A 68 0.71 0.01 -3.80
N PHE A 69 1.07 1.26 -4.05
CA PHE A 69 1.39 2.22 -3.00
C PHE A 69 0.20 2.44 -2.06
N LYS A 70 -1.00 2.66 -2.61
CA LYS A 70 -2.23 2.91 -1.84
C LYS A 70 -2.60 1.75 -0.91
N ASN A 71 -2.42 0.51 -1.35
CA ASN A 71 -2.87 -0.69 -0.62
C ASN A 71 -1.74 -1.41 0.14
N SER A 72 -0.54 -0.84 0.19
CA SER A 72 0.58 -1.46 0.91
C SER A 72 0.78 -0.90 2.32
N SER A 73 1.46 -1.67 3.16
CA SER A 73 1.93 -1.22 4.48
C SER A 73 2.84 0.01 4.37
N LEU A 74 2.93 0.81 5.44
CA LEU A 74 3.82 1.97 5.52
C LEU A 74 5.27 1.64 5.13
N LYS A 75 5.78 0.49 5.57
CA LYS A 75 7.13 0.02 5.23
C LYS A 75 7.32 -0.10 3.72
N THR A 76 6.39 -0.76 3.04
CA THR A 76 6.42 -0.92 1.58
C THR A 76 6.27 0.43 0.87
N LYS A 77 5.39 1.31 1.37
CA LYS A 77 5.23 2.68 0.84
C LYS A 77 6.57 3.43 0.91
N ALA A 78 7.29 3.33 2.03
CA ALA A 78 8.61 3.94 2.20
C ALA A 78 9.66 3.34 1.26
N ASP A 79 9.68 2.01 1.07
CA ASP A 79 10.59 1.35 0.11
C ASP A 79 10.35 1.85 -1.33
N VAL A 80 9.08 1.96 -1.75
CA VAL A 80 8.68 2.52 -3.06
C VAL A 80 9.10 3.99 -3.17
N ALA A 81 8.83 4.79 -2.14
CA ALA A 81 9.14 6.22 -2.17
C ALA A 81 10.65 6.48 -2.22
N LYS A 82 11.43 5.70 -1.46
CA LYS A 82 12.89 5.73 -1.51
C LYS A 82 13.40 5.38 -2.91
N SER A 83 12.88 4.32 -3.53
CA SER A 83 13.27 3.92 -4.89
C SER A 83 13.02 5.03 -5.93
N LEU A 84 11.90 5.75 -5.82
CA LEU A 84 11.56 6.84 -6.75
C LEU A 84 12.29 8.16 -6.46
N SER A 85 12.70 8.39 -5.22
CA SER A 85 13.32 9.66 -4.79
C SER A 85 14.68 9.97 -5.46
N ALA A 86 15.36 8.93 -5.96
CA ALA A 86 16.60 9.05 -6.71
C ALA A 86 16.39 9.67 -8.11
N ASN A 87 15.23 9.40 -8.73
CA ASN A 87 14.99 9.69 -10.16
C ASN A 87 13.88 10.74 -10.37
N ILE A 88 13.68 11.64 -9.39
CA ILE A 88 12.58 12.63 -9.45
C ILE A 88 12.67 13.48 -10.71
N SER A 89 13.87 13.95 -11.08
CA SER A 89 14.05 14.84 -12.24
C SER A 89 13.64 14.17 -13.56
N GLU A 90 13.93 12.89 -13.73
CA GLU A 90 13.59 12.10 -14.93
C GLU A 90 12.09 11.79 -14.95
N LEU A 91 11.54 11.37 -13.81
CA LEU A 91 10.10 11.13 -13.66
C LEU A 91 9.27 12.39 -13.93
N ASP A 92 9.80 13.58 -13.63
CA ASP A 92 9.11 14.85 -13.89
C ASP A 92 8.99 15.17 -15.37
N GLN A 93 9.88 14.63 -16.22
CA GLN A 93 9.81 14.79 -17.66
C GLN A 93 8.73 13.90 -18.28
N SER A 94 8.40 12.78 -17.63
CA SER A 94 7.34 11.85 -18.07
C SER A 94 5.95 12.28 -17.63
N PHE A 95 4.96 12.19 -18.53
CA PHE A 95 3.55 12.41 -18.19
C PHE A 95 3.07 11.49 -17.05
N TYR A 96 3.38 10.19 -17.16
CA TYR A 96 2.99 9.19 -16.17
C TYR A 96 3.82 9.33 -14.88
N GLY A 97 5.12 9.63 -15.01
CA GLY A 97 6.00 9.83 -13.87
C GLY A 97 5.54 10.99 -12.97
N ARG A 98 5.12 12.12 -13.56
CA ARG A 98 4.55 13.25 -12.82
C ARG A 98 3.34 12.87 -11.98
N ILE A 99 2.46 12.04 -12.52
CA ILE A 99 1.27 11.56 -11.83
C ILE A 99 1.68 10.73 -10.61
N VAL A 100 2.61 9.79 -10.76
CA VAL A 100 3.11 8.97 -9.65
C VAL A 100 3.80 9.82 -8.59
N LEU A 101 4.69 10.75 -8.98
CA LEU A 101 5.37 11.64 -8.05
C LEU A 101 4.39 12.45 -7.19
N ARG A 102 3.31 12.96 -7.82
CA ARG A 102 2.26 13.72 -7.14
C ARG A 102 1.43 12.83 -6.22
N ASN A 103 0.91 11.72 -6.73
CA ASN A 103 -0.06 10.90 -6.01
C ASN A 103 0.59 10.14 -4.84
N CYS A 104 1.85 9.74 -4.97
CA CYS A 104 2.63 9.12 -3.88
C CYS A 104 3.36 10.14 -3.00
N LYS A 105 3.26 11.45 -3.30
CA LYS A 105 3.91 12.56 -2.58
C LYS A 105 5.43 12.35 -2.40
N ILE A 106 6.11 11.94 -3.48
CA ILE A 106 7.53 11.55 -3.43
C ILE A 106 8.46 12.72 -3.09
N ARG A 107 8.08 13.95 -3.46
CA ARG A 107 8.84 15.16 -3.13
C ARG A 107 8.83 15.46 -1.63
N ASP A 108 7.67 15.28 -1.01
CA ASP A 108 7.50 15.43 0.44
C ASP A 108 8.29 14.35 1.17
N PHE A 109 8.30 13.11 0.67
CA PHE A 109 9.14 12.05 1.22
C PHE A 109 10.63 12.42 1.22
N LYS A 110 11.15 12.97 0.11
CA LYS A 110 12.56 13.35 -0.01
C LYS A 110 12.98 14.49 0.92
N THR A 111 12.07 15.40 1.24
CA THR A 111 12.38 16.61 2.03
C THR A 111 11.99 16.49 3.49
N LYS A 112 10.90 15.77 3.78
CA LYS A 112 10.25 15.68 5.09
C LYS A 112 9.70 14.28 5.34
N GLU A 113 10.60 13.29 5.40
CA GLU A 113 10.24 11.87 5.51
C GLU A 113 9.31 11.56 6.70
N GLU A 114 9.58 12.13 7.89
CA GLU A 114 8.76 11.88 9.10
C GLU A 114 7.35 12.48 8.99
N GLU A 115 7.20 13.70 8.48
CA GLU A 115 5.88 14.29 8.19
C GLU A 115 5.12 13.46 7.16
N TRP A 116 5.82 12.97 6.14
CA TRP A 116 5.24 12.11 5.13
C TRP A 116 4.75 10.79 5.74
N LYS A 117 5.55 10.11 6.59
CA LYS A 117 5.15 8.87 7.28
C LYS A 117 3.91 9.09 8.16
N ASN A 118 3.89 10.19 8.90
CA ASN A 118 2.75 10.57 9.71
C ASN A 118 1.50 10.80 8.85
N ALA A 119 1.64 11.48 7.71
CA ALA A 119 0.54 11.67 6.77
C ALA A 119 0.02 10.36 6.16
N GLN A 120 0.90 9.39 5.86
CA GLN A 120 0.51 8.10 5.30
C GLN A 120 -0.27 7.20 6.28
N THR A 121 -0.01 7.35 7.58
CA THR A 121 -0.65 6.53 8.64
C THR A 121 -1.94 7.12 9.18
N GLN A 122 -2.31 8.36 8.82
CA GLN A 122 -3.51 8.99 9.39
C GLN A 122 -4.81 8.21 9.13
N LYS A 123 -4.96 7.58 7.97
CA LYS A 123 -6.13 6.73 7.69
C LYS A 123 -6.13 5.46 8.51
N GLU A 124 -4.97 4.81 8.63
CA GLU A 124 -4.79 3.58 9.40
C GLU A 124 -5.06 3.86 10.89
N ARG A 125 -4.52 4.95 11.44
CA ARG A 125 -4.80 5.43 12.81
C ARG A 125 -6.29 5.73 13.03
N LYS A 126 -6.98 6.36 12.07
CA LYS A 126 -8.42 6.62 12.19
C LYS A 126 -9.25 5.34 12.23
N ILE A 127 -8.84 4.31 11.49
CA ILE A 127 -9.51 3.00 11.51
C ILE A 127 -9.24 2.30 12.83
N GLU A 128 -8.02 2.35 13.35
CA GLU A 128 -7.65 1.80 14.65
C GLU A 128 -8.47 2.46 15.78
N ILE A 129 -8.47 3.80 15.85
CA ILE A 129 -9.29 4.54 16.82
C ILE A 129 -10.79 4.18 16.70
N PHE A 130 -11.30 4.00 15.48
CA PHE A 130 -12.70 3.63 15.29
C PHE A 130 -13.01 2.20 15.76
N LYS A 131 -12.06 1.27 15.61
CA LYS A 131 -12.20 -0.09 16.15
C LYS A 131 -12.20 -0.08 17.68
N ASP A 132 -11.25 0.63 18.28
CA ASP A 132 -11.16 0.74 19.74
C ASP A 132 -12.46 1.32 20.33
N LEU A 133 -13.05 2.33 19.68
CA LEU A 133 -14.33 2.91 20.10
C LEU A 133 -15.52 1.93 19.99
N LEU A 134 -15.54 1.07 18.97
CA LEU A 134 -16.59 0.06 18.81
C LEU A 134 -16.45 -1.03 19.89
N GLU A 135 -15.23 -1.51 20.11
CA GLU A 135 -14.93 -2.51 21.15
C GLU A 135 -15.30 -1.99 22.55
N GLU A 136 -14.97 -0.74 22.88
CA GLU A 136 -15.38 -0.10 24.14
C GLU A 136 -16.90 -0.02 24.31
N ASN A 137 -17.65 0.17 23.22
CA ASN A 137 -19.10 0.28 23.26
C ASN A 137 -19.77 -1.08 23.48
N ASP A 138 -19.28 -2.12 22.80
CA ASP A 138 -19.77 -3.49 22.94
C ASP A 138 -19.56 -4.01 24.38
N GLU A 139 -18.38 -3.76 24.97
CA GLU A 139 -18.12 -4.12 26.37
C GLU A 139 -19.00 -3.36 27.38
N LYS A 140 -19.43 -2.13 27.06
CA LYS A 140 -20.33 -1.36 27.94
C LYS A 140 -21.76 -1.92 27.87
N GLU A 141 -22.20 -2.40 26.72
CA GLU A 141 -23.51 -3.05 26.59
C GLU A 141 -23.55 -4.41 27.28
N GLU A 142 -22.50 -5.22 27.16
CA GLU A 142 -22.40 -6.51 27.86
C GLU A 142 -22.44 -6.32 29.38
N ARG A 143 -21.63 -5.39 29.91
CA ARG A 143 -21.64 -5.06 31.36
C ARG A 143 -23.02 -4.63 31.86
N LYS A 144 -23.77 -3.84 31.08
CA LYS A 144 -25.13 -3.42 31.46
C LYS A 144 -26.11 -4.60 31.50
N LYS A 145 -26.04 -5.51 30.53
CA LYS A 145 -26.89 -6.70 30.48
C LYS A 145 -26.62 -7.62 31.68
N GLU A 146 -25.35 -7.85 32.00
CA GLU A 146 -24.96 -8.63 33.19
C GLU A 146 -25.46 -8.00 34.50
N GLU A 147 -25.41 -6.67 34.61
CA GLU A 147 -25.88 -5.95 35.79
C GLU A 147 -27.42 -5.96 35.94
N GLU A 148 -28.14 -5.95 34.82
CA GLU A 148 -29.61 -6.09 34.79
C GLU A 148 -30.07 -7.52 35.07
N GLU A 149 -29.32 -8.54 34.66
CA GLU A 149 -29.60 -9.94 34.97
C GLU A 149 -29.38 -10.24 36.45
N ARG A 150 -28.26 -9.78 37.04
CA ARG A 150 -28.01 -9.94 38.49
C ARG A 150 -29.08 -9.31 39.37
N LYS A 151 -29.62 -8.15 38.99
CA LYS A 151 -30.70 -7.46 39.72
C LYS A 151 -32.06 -8.13 39.60
N LYS A 152 -32.24 -9.10 38.69
CA LYS A 152 -33.48 -9.88 38.54
C LYS A 152 -33.43 -11.20 39.32
N GLU A 153 -32.24 -11.63 39.75
CA GLU A 153 -32.04 -12.85 40.52
C GLU A 153 -32.02 -12.62 42.05
N GLU A 154 -31.97 -11.35 42.49
CA GLU A 154 -32.16 -10.88 43.88
C GLU A 154 -33.60 -10.45 44.16
#